data_AF-A0A212KL19-F1
#
_entry.id   AF-A0A212KL19-F1
#
_cell.length_a   1.000
_cell.length_b   1.000
_cell.length_c   1.000
_cell.angle_alpha   90.00
_cell.angle_beta   90.00
_cell.angle_gamma   90.00
#
_symmetry.space_group_name_H-M   'P 1'
#
loop_
_entity.id
_entity.type
_entity.pdbx_description
1 polymer ?
#
loop_
_entity_poly.entity_id
_entity_poly.type
_entity_poly.pdbx_seq_one_letter_code
_entity_poly.pdbx_strand_id
1 'polypeptide(L)'
;MSKKDDEMYDEINTLVGSLAHAFDLEGPQAAKAVETGAMTLQLGVDAEGDRYVRAEFQGKMVMVYPGRAKEDMVKEARVVTQRDPEGSV
;
A
#
# COMPACT_ATOMS: atom_id res chain seq x y z
N MET A 1 -7.23 -25.07 -10.00
CA MET A 1 -6.74 -24.11 -8.99
C MET A 1 -7.50 -24.35 -7.71
N SER A 2 -6.82 -24.24 -6.57
CA SER A 2 -7.45 -24.34 -5.26
C SER A 2 -8.18 -23.03 -4.97
N LYS A 3 -9.31 -23.05 -4.24
CA LYS A 3 -10.00 -21.82 -3.82
C LYS A 3 -9.08 -20.80 -3.12
N LYS A 4 -8.04 -21.28 -2.44
CA LYS A 4 -7.01 -20.46 -1.78
C LYS A 4 -6.15 -19.67 -2.76
N ASP A 5 -5.93 -20.20 -3.96
CA ASP A 5 -5.14 -19.52 -4.99
C ASP A 5 -5.93 -18.31 -5.50
N ASP A 6 -7.24 -18.49 -5.75
CA ASP A 6 -8.14 -17.43 -6.22
C ASP A 6 -8.27 -16.29 -5.18
N GLU A 7 -8.42 -16.65 -3.89
CA GLU A 7 -8.46 -15.68 -2.78
C GLU A 7 -7.17 -14.85 -2.69
N MET A 8 -6.01 -15.47 -2.88
CA MET A 8 -4.73 -14.75 -2.91
C MET A 8 -4.61 -13.79 -4.09
N TYR A 9 -5.07 -14.18 -5.28
CA TYR A 9 -5.05 -13.28 -6.44
C TYR A 9 -5.98 -12.09 -6.23
N ASP A 10 -7.13 -12.30 -5.60
CA ASP A 10 -8.06 -11.21 -5.27
C ASP A 10 -7.49 -10.24 -4.22
N GLU A 11 -6.76 -10.75 -3.22
CA GLU A 11 -6.05 -9.92 -2.24
C GLU A 11 -4.95 -9.09 -2.92
N ILE A 12 -4.15 -9.70 -3.79
CA ILE A 12 -3.11 -9.01 -4.55
C ILE A 12 -3.73 -7.93 -5.44
N ASN A 13 -4.78 -8.26 -6.20
CA ASN A 13 -5.48 -7.31 -7.06
C ASN A 13 -6.08 -6.15 -6.25
N THR A 14 -6.58 -6.42 -5.05
CA THR A 14 -7.10 -5.39 -4.14
C THR A 14 -5.99 -4.48 -3.62
N LEU A 15 -4.83 -5.03 -3.26
CA LEU A 15 -3.66 -4.26 -2.86
C LEU A 15 -3.16 -3.37 -4.02
N VAL A 16 -2.98 -3.94 -5.22
CA VAL A 16 -2.55 -3.20 -6.41
C VAL A 16 -3.54 -2.09 -6.76
N GLY A 17 -4.85 -2.34 -6.68
CA GLY A 17 -5.86 -1.31 -6.89
C GLY A 17 -5.81 -0.19 -5.86
N SER A 18 -5.52 -0.51 -4.59
CA SER A 18 -5.36 0.49 -3.52
C SER A 18 -4.11 1.35 -3.73
N LEU A 19 -3.00 0.74 -4.16
CA LEU A 19 -1.78 1.45 -4.53
C LEU A 19 -2.02 2.37 -5.75
N ALA A 20 -2.71 1.86 -6.77
CA ALA A 20 -3.05 2.64 -7.96
C ALA A 20 -3.84 3.90 -7.58
N HIS A 21 -4.87 3.73 -6.75
CA HIS A 21 -5.64 4.87 -6.22
C HIS A 21 -4.78 5.84 -5.40
N ALA A 22 -3.96 5.31 -4.48
CA ALA A 22 -3.15 6.14 -3.58
C ALA A 22 -2.08 6.96 -4.32
N PHE A 23 -1.56 6.47 -5.45
CA PHE A 23 -0.54 7.13 -6.26
C PHE A 23 -1.09 7.85 -7.49
N ASP A 24 -2.40 7.89 -7.69
CA ASP A 24 -3.04 8.44 -8.89
C ASP A 24 -2.51 7.79 -10.19
N LEU A 25 -2.45 6.45 -10.17
CA LEU A 25 -2.02 5.61 -11.28
C LEU A 25 -3.16 4.75 -11.78
N GLU A 26 -3.05 4.29 -13.02
CA GLU A 26 -3.88 3.18 -13.48
C GLU A 26 -3.39 1.85 -12.88
N GLY A 27 -4.30 0.89 -12.71
CA GLY A 27 -3.98 -0.44 -12.16
C GLY A 27 -2.75 -1.12 -12.81
N PRO A 28 -2.67 -1.20 -14.15
CA PRO A 28 -1.50 -1.77 -14.83
C PRO A 28 -0.19 -1.02 -14.57
N GLN A 29 -0.26 0.31 -14.37
CA GLN A 29 0.93 1.12 -14.09
C GLN A 29 1.45 0.86 -12.68
N ALA A 30 0.56 0.77 -11.69
CA ALA A 30 0.92 0.40 -10.32
C ALA A 30 1.52 -1.01 -10.25
N ALA A 31 0.90 -1.99 -10.91
CA ALA A 31 1.43 -3.35 -11.00
C ALA A 31 2.86 -3.35 -11.57
N LYS A 32 3.06 -2.68 -12.72
CA LYS A 32 4.38 -2.57 -13.35
C LYS A 32 5.40 -1.87 -12.44
N ALA A 33 5.00 -0.84 -11.70
CA ALA A 33 5.90 -0.13 -10.78
C ALA A 33 6.38 -1.06 -9.64
N VAL A 34 5.50 -1.92 -9.12
CA VAL A 34 5.87 -2.95 -8.14
C VAL A 34 6.77 -4.01 -8.75
N GLU A 35 6.40 -4.56 -9.91
CA GLU A 35 7.16 -5.63 -10.60
C GLU A 35 8.59 -5.22 -10.97
N THR A 36 8.78 -3.96 -11.35
CA THR A 36 10.08 -3.40 -11.75
C THR A 36 10.91 -2.92 -10.56
N GLY A 37 10.35 -2.94 -9.34
CA GLY A 37 10.98 -2.40 -8.14
C GLY A 37 11.04 -0.87 -8.10
N ALA A 38 10.39 -0.17 -9.05
CA ALA A 38 10.30 1.29 -9.03
C ALA A 38 9.46 1.79 -7.84
N MET A 39 8.43 1.02 -7.45
CA MET A 39 7.70 1.19 -6.20
C MET A 39 8.22 0.17 -5.19
N THR A 40 8.70 0.65 -4.04
CA THR A 40 9.15 -0.23 -2.96
C THR A 40 8.00 -0.51 -2.00
N LEU A 41 7.89 -1.75 -1.53
CA LEU A 41 6.88 -2.17 -0.55
C LEU A 41 7.57 -2.73 0.69
N GLN A 42 7.12 -2.32 1.87
CA GLN A 42 7.60 -2.82 3.17
C GLN A 42 6.42 -3.09 4.08
N LEU A 43 6.47 -4.19 4.83
CA LEU A 43 5.48 -4.46 5.88
C LEU A 43 5.87 -3.68 7.14
N GLY A 44 4.88 -3.07 7.77
CA GLY A 44 5.03 -2.31 9.02
C GLY A 44 3.91 -2.61 10.00
N VAL A 45 4.10 -2.11 11.22
CA VAL A 45 3.10 -2.09 12.29
C VAL A 45 3.07 -0.68 12.84
N ASP A 46 1.90 -0.07 12.93
CA ASP A 46 1.78 1.28 13.48
C ASP A 46 1.69 1.29 15.02
N ALA A 47 1.49 2.47 15.60
CA ALA A 47 1.43 2.64 17.05
C ALA A 47 0.21 1.97 17.71
N GLU A 48 -0.84 1.67 16.93
CA GLU A 48 -2.06 1.01 17.39
C GLU A 48 -1.95 -0.53 17.29
N GLY A 49 -0.85 -1.03 16.70
CA GLY A 49 -0.61 -2.45 16.47
C GLY A 49 -1.15 -2.94 15.13
N ASP A 50 -1.64 -2.04 14.28
CA ASP A 50 -2.22 -2.39 12.98
C ASP A 50 -1.13 -2.61 11.93
N ARG A 51 -1.28 -3.70 11.17
CA ARG A 51 -0.34 -4.06 10.09
C ARG A 51 -0.66 -3.27 8.84
N TYR A 52 0.37 -2.70 8.22
CA TYR A 52 0.26 -1.97 6.97
C TYR A 52 1.36 -2.33 5.98
N VAL A 53 1.12 -2.01 4.71
CA VAL A 53 2.11 -1.98 3.63
C VAL A 53 2.52 -0.53 3.42
N ARG A 54 3.77 -0.19 3.74
CA ARG A 54 4.42 1.05 3.34
C ARG A 54 4.78 0.94 1.88
N ALA A 55 4.28 1.85 1.04
CA ALA A 55 4.67 1.96 -0.35
C ALA A 55 5.36 3.30 -0.61
N GLU A 56 6.48 3.26 -1.34
CA GLU A 56 7.22 4.46 -1.73
C GLU A 56 7.45 4.46 -3.24
N PHE A 57 7.01 5.54 -3.89
CA PHE A 57 7.12 5.73 -5.33
C PHE A 57 7.23 7.22 -5.66
N GLN A 58 8.21 7.59 -6.50
CA GLN A 58 8.44 8.98 -6.94
C GLN A 58 8.52 10.00 -5.78
N GLY A 59 9.13 9.61 -4.65
CA GLY A 59 9.26 10.47 -3.47
C GLY A 59 7.98 10.66 -2.66
N LYS A 60 6.87 10.04 -3.06
CA LYS A 60 5.64 9.95 -2.25
C LYS A 60 5.66 8.64 -1.47
N MET A 61 5.30 8.73 -0.19
CA MET A 61 5.09 7.57 0.67
C MET A 61 3.62 7.48 1.04
N VAL A 62 3.06 6.27 0.99
CA VAL A 62 1.71 5.96 1.47
C VAL A 62 1.73 4.71 2.34
N MET A 63 0.80 4.61 3.28
CA MET A 63 0.54 3.40 4.07
C MET A 63 -0.80 2.81 3.65
N VAL A 64 -0.82 1.53 3.30
CA VAL A 64 -2.04 0.81 2.88
C VAL A 64 -2.30 -0.30 3.88
N TYR A 65 -3.49 -0.35 4.47
CA TYR A 65 -3.86 -1.33 5.50
C TYR A 65 -4.64 -2.51 4.90
N PRO A 66 -4.00 -3.66 4.63
CA PRO A 66 -4.67 -4.79 3.99
C PRO A 66 -5.73 -5.41 4.92
N GLY A 67 -6.85 -5.85 4.37
CA GLY A 67 -7.93 -6.49 5.14
C GLY A 67 -8.98 -5.53 5.69
N ARG A 68 -8.86 -4.22 5.44
CA ARG A 68 -9.95 -3.26 5.60
C ARG A 68 -10.77 -3.16 4.31
N ALA A 69 -12.02 -2.68 4.38
CA ALA A 69 -12.85 -2.50 3.20
C ALA A 69 -12.19 -1.52 2.20
N LYS A 70 -12.38 -1.72 0.89
CA LYS A 70 -11.74 -0.92 -0.18
C LYS A 70 -11.90 0.60 0.03
N GLU A 71 -13.05 1.04 0.52
CA GLU A 71 -13.36 2.45 0.78
C GLU A 71 -12.58 3.02 1.98
N ASP A 72 -12.18 2.17 2.92
CA ASP A 72 -11.43 2.55 4.12
C ASP A 72 -9.93 2.52 3.88
N MET A 73 -9.45 1.56 3.07
CA MET A 73 -8.04 1.49 2.64
C MET A 73 -7.57 2.77 1.93
N VAL A 74 -8.47 3.37 1.15
CA VAL A 74 -8.23 4.63 0.42
C VAL A 74 -8.16 5.83 1.37
N LYS A 75 -9.02 5.89 2.39
CA LYS A 75 -9.08 7.00 3.34
C LYS A 75 -7.89 7.02 4.30
N GLU A 76 -7.30 5.85 4.57
CA GLU A 76 -6.16 5.70 5.47
C GLU A 76 -4.80 5.72 4.75
N ALA A 77 -4.79 5.91 3.43
CA ALA A 77 -3.58 6.21 2.66
C ALA A 77 -3.03 7.59 3.07
N ARG A 78 -2.34 7.62 4.22
CA ARG A 78 -1.71 8.84 4.73
C ARG A 78 -0.46 9.11 3.90
N VAL A 79 -0.44 10.26 3.24
CA VAL A 79 0.78 10.78 2.64
C VAL A 79 1.70 11.19 3.77
N VAL A 80 2.76 10.42 3.99
CA VAL A 80 3.80 10.77 4.96
C VAL A 80 4.89 11.46 4.16
N THR A 81 4.92 12.79 4.19
CA THR A 81 6.05 13.53 3.59
C THR A 81 7.26 13.36 4.49
N GLN A 82 8.46 13.30 3.89
CA GLN A 82 9.73 13.00 4.56
C GLN A 82 10.25 14.13 5.50
N ARG A 83 9.33 14.90 6.11
CA ARG A 83 9.60 15.86 7.18
C ARG A 83 8.69 15.60 8.37
N ASP A 84 8.85 14.44 8.98
CA ASP A 84 8.79 14.37 10.43
C ASP A 84 10.22 14.11 10.91
N PRO A 85 11.03 15.15 11.14
CA PRO A 85 12.27 14.98 11.86
C PRO A 85 11.91 14.69 13.32
N GLU A 86 12.45 13.57 13.78
CA GLU A 86 12.83 13.30 15.17
C GLU A 86 11.72 12.98 16.18
N GLY A 87 11.98 11.89 16.89
CA GLY A 87 11.36 11.61 18.16
C GLY A 87 11.47 12.80 19.12
N SER A 88 10.44 12.95 19.93
CA SER A 88 10.47 13.66 21.19
C SER A 88 9.49 12.97 22.14
N VAL A 89 9.97 11.94 22.83
CA VAL A 89 10.15 11.89 24.29
C VAL A 89 11.03 10.72 24.69
#